data_AF-A0A0Q9S7I5-F1
#
_entry.id   AF-A0A0Q9S7I5-F1
#
_cell.length_a   1.000
_cell.length_b   1.000
_cell.length_c   1.000
_cell.angle_alpha   90.00
_cell.angle_beta   90.00
_cell.angle_gamma   90.00
#
_symmetry.space_group_name_H-M   'P 1'
#
loop_
_entity.id
_entity.type
_entity.pdbx_description
1 polymer ?
#
loop_
_entity_poly.entity_id
_entity_poly.type
_entity_poly.pdbx_seq_one_letter_code
_entity_poly.pdbx_strand_id
1 'polypeptide(L)'
;MSTLDDLNAGPGGMAGFVSALTRRMRPVSRRDVLVGATVAATALVTKPKEYALTPVAAYATICGPGNTASSGWTVFCSTVNKGVNTCPPGSFAAGWWKAADSSWCGGGYRYIVDCNASCSKCTTGCSDGMCDSRCWSCSCGTGSSATCDQRRVCCNAFRYGQCNTHVKCSGGVHCRVVSCVPPYKFANCTTASLSDNRTSEHSAPSLPRWEAITQKYHAMGEQASYLKASKGPVSYVGDGLGRYVLFQGGVIYYTSKYGAVAVTEFIRKIYATHGGPRGARLGYATADIVYTADKGWLQTFERGAITDSASTTTQVVWGTRWTIWKANGREGGILGYPTTAPTVGAQDGTLQLFQKGAIVDSPSTTTQVVAGSSYWKWSLLSRDRGPLGYPTGPQQTLPDGWIQLFQNGAICGGPVTTEAVPAPMYAPWVDAGRESGVLGYPTGPSHTEPRGRAQFFQRGELWALGAGSPPRRVHGAVLTEWKSQGGATGSYGYPVTDTTQAGGGRLTCTFEGGTITA
;
A
#
# COMPACT_ATOMS: atom_id res chain seq x y z
N MET A 1 -60.86 31.36 -59.05
CA MET A 1 -59.44 31.09 -59.38
C MET A 1 -58.63 32.28 -58.88
N SER A 2 -58.38 32.31 -57.56
CA SER A 2 -57.07 32.01 -56.95
C SER A 2 -55.97 32.89 -57.55
N THR A 3 -55.67 34.08 -57.00
CA THR A 3 -54.81 34.34 -55.81
C THR A 3 -53.59 33.42 -55.72
N LEU A 4 -52.40 34.05 -55.59
CA LEU A 4 -51.12 33.56 -55.05
C LEU A 4 -49.89 33.32 -55.94
N ASP A 5 -49.91 33.59 -57.26
CA ASP A 5 -48.70 33.32 -58.08
C ASP A 5 -47.77 34.51 -58.38
N ASP A 6 -48.16 35.77 -58.12
CA ASP A 6 -47.34 36.94 -58.54
C ASP A 6 -46.56 37.69 -57.43
N LEU A 7 -46.45 37.14 -56.21
CA LEU A 7 -45.72 37.82 -55.11
C LEU A 7 -44.42 37.15 -54.62
N ASN A 8 -43.94 36.07 -55.25
CA ASN A 8 -42.76 35.33 -54.76
C ASN A 8 -41.53 35.28 -55.71
N ALA A 9 -41.52 35.97 -56.84
CA ALA A 9 -40.45 35.85 -57.85
C ALA A 9 -39.58 37.12 -58.06
N GLY A 10 -39.59 38.08 -57.13
CA GLY A 10 -38.73 39.27 -57.18
C GLY A 10 -37.42 39.14 -56.37
N PRO A 11 -36.31 39.83 -56.74
CA PRO A 11 -34.99 39.73 -56.07
C PRO A 11 -34.93 40.16 -54.60
N GLY A 12 -36.06 40.55 -53.99
CA GLY A 12 -36.18 40.94 -52.57
C GLY A 12 -37.12 40.06 -51.74
N GLY A 13 -37.66 38.96 -52.27
CA GLY A 13 -38.58 38.09 -51.54
C GLY A 13 -37.92 37.15 -50.50
N MET A 14 -38.70 36.66 -49.52
CA MET A 14 -38.24 35.74 -48.46
C MET A 14 -37.46 34.52 -48.99
N ALA A 15 -37.77 34.03 -50.19
CA ALA A 15 -37.05 32.93 -50.84
C ALA A 15 -35.61 33.30 -51.25
N GLY A 16 -35.36 34.54 -51.66
CA GLY A 16 -34.02 35.05 -51.97
C GLY A 16 -33.16 35.22 -50.71
N PHE A 17 -33.78 35.69 -49.62
CA PHE A 17 -33.14 35.80 -48.31
C PHE A 17 -32.80 34.43 -47.71
N VAL A 18 -33.72 33.45 -47.80
CA VAL A 18 -33.49 32.07 -47.35
C VAL A 18 -32.47 31.34 -48.23
N SER A 19 -32.44 31.58 -49.54
CA SER A 19 -31.42 31.02 -50.47
C SER A 19 -30.03 31.64 -50.26
N ALA A 20 -29.95 32.90 -49.85
CA ALA A 20 -28.70 33.56 -49.48
C ALA A 20 -28.19 33.11 -48.09
N LEU A 21 -29.09 32.84 -47.15
CA LEU A 21 -28.75 32.25 -45.84
C LEU A 21 -28.29 30.79 -45.96
N THR A 22 -28.96 29.98 -46.78
CA THR A 22 -28.64 28.55 -46.97
C THR A 22 -27.37 28.33 -47.79
N ARG A 23 -27.01 29.22 -48.73
CA ARG A 23 -25.68 29.18 -49.40
C ARG A 23 -24.52 29.51 -48.47
N ARG A 24 -24.78 30.10 -47.29
CA ARG A 24 -23.78 30.42 -46.27
C ARG A 24 -23.67 29.38 -45.15
N MET A 25 -24.57 28.39 -45.10
CA MET A 25 -24.58 27.35 -44.08
C MET A 25 -24.25 25.99 -44.68
N ARG A 26 -23.22 25.33 -44.13
CA ARG A 26 -22.88 23.94 -44.48
C ARG A 26 -24.08 23.02 -44.22
N PRO A 27 -24.33 22.01 -45.08
CA PRO A 27 -25.35 21.00 -44.79
C PRO A 27 -25.03 20.28 -43.48
N VAL A 28 -25.97 20.33 -42.54
CA VAL A 28 -25.83 19.76 -41.19
C VAL A 28 -26.32 18.31 -41.23
N SER A 29 -25.45 17.37 -40.89
CA SER A 29 -25.82 15.94 -40.86
C SER A 29 -26.58 15.59 -39.57
N ARG A 30 -27.32 14.46 -39.57
CA ARG A 30 -27.95 13.93 -38.34
C ARG A 30 -26.94 13.73 -37.20
N ARG A 31 -25.69 13.41 -37.55
CA ARG A 31 -24.59 13.26 -36.59
C ARG A 31 -24.20 14.61 -35.97
N ASP A 32 -24.18 15.68 -36.76
CA ASP A 32 -23.87 17.01 -36.26
C ASP A 32 -24.95 17.52 -35.29
N VAL A 33 -26.22 17.20 -35.55
CA VAL A 33 -27.34 17.51 -34.64
C VAL A 33 -27.20 16.74 -33.31
N LEU A 34 -26.91 15.44 -33.36
CA LEU A 34 -26.74 14.63 -32.15
C LEU A 34 -25.52 15.05 -31.32
N VAL A 35 -24.40 15.36 -31.99
CA VAL A 35 -23.20 15.90 -31.33
C VAL A 35 -23.51 17.27 -30.72
N GLY A 36 -24.18 18.15 -31.46
CA GLY A 36 -24.60 19.47 -30.98
C GLY A 36 -25.51 19.38 -29.74
N ALA A 37 -26.51 18.50 -29.76
CA ALA A 37 -27.41 18.28 -28.63
C ALA A 37 -26.67 17.71 -27.41
N THR A 38 -25.73 16.77 -27.61
CA THR A 38 -24.91 16.20 -26.54
C THR A 38 -24.01 17.24 -25.89
N VAL A 39 -23.39 18.10 -26.69
CA VAL A 39 -22.53 19.20 -26.23
C VAL A 39 -23.38 20.26 -25.49
N ALA A 40 -24.56 20.61 -26.00
CA ALA A 40 -25.48 21.53 -25.31
C ALA A 40 -25.97 20.97 -23.96
N ALA A 41 -26.38 19.69 -23.93
CA ALA A 41 -26.80 19.02 -22.69
C ALA A 41 -25.67 18.97 -21.67
N THR A 42 -24.45 18.65 -22.11
CA THR A 42 -23.28 18.62 -21.23
C THR A 42 -22.96 20.02 -20.69
N ALA A 43 -23.03 21.08 -21.51
CA ALA A 43 -22.81 22.45 -21.06
C ALA A 43 -23.84 22.89 -20.00
N LEU A 44 -25.11 22.51 -20.17
CA LEU A 44 -26.18 22.80 -19.21
C LEU A 44 -25.97 22.07 -17.87
N VAL A 45 -25.41 20.85 -17.90
CA VAL A 45 -25.13 20.06 -16.69
C VAL A 45 -23.87 20.55 -15.97
N THR A 46 -22.81 20.87 -16.70
CA THR A 46 -21.52 21.22 -16.09
C THR A 46 -21.42 22.68 -15.67
N LYS A 47 -22.04 23.60 -16.42
CA LYS A 47 -22.02 25.04 -16.16
C LYS A 47 -23.36 25.71 -16.48
N PRO A 48 -24.44 25.35 -15.75
CA PRO A 48 -25.79 25.80 -16.03
C PRO A 48 -25.92 27.33 -16.06
N LYS A 49 -25.30 28.02 -15.10
CA LYS A 49 -25.39 29.48 -14.99
C LYS A 49 -24.64 30.21 -16.10
N GLU A 50 -23.45 29.77 -16.46
CA GLU A 50 -22.66 30.40 -17.52
C GLU A 50 -23.32 30.18 -18.89
N TYR A 51 -23.76 28.94 -19.18
CA TYR A 51 -24.43 28.62 -20.44
C TYR A 51 -25.80 29.32 -20.59
N ALA A 52 -26.55 29.46 -19.49
CA ALA A 52 -27.87 30.11 -19.53
C ALA A 52 -27.80 31.64 -19.53
N LEU A 53 -26.77 32.24 -18.91
CA LEU A 53 -26.72 33.68 -18.66
C LEU A 53 -25.70 34.43 -19.54
N THR A 54 -24.87 33.73 -20.31
CA THR A 54 -23.88 34.37 -21.19
C THR A 54 -23.99 33.88 -22.63
N PRO A 55 -23.83 34.77 -23.63
CA PRO A 55 -23.93 34.40 -25.05
C PRO A 55 -22.64 33.70 -25.52
N VAL A 56 -22.42 32.49 -25.04
CA VAL A 56 -21.28 31.63 -25.41
C VAL A 56 -21.76 30.32 -26.03
N ALA A 57 -21.00 29.78 -26.98
CA ALA A 57 -21.33 28.48 -27.56
C ALA A 57 -21.25 27.38 -26.49
N ALA A 58 -22.11 26.35 -26.59
CA ALA A 58 -22.06 25.18 -25.70
C ALA A 58 -20.66 24.55 -25.65
N TYR A 59 -19.99 24.50 -26.80
CA TYR A 59 -18.61 24.02 -26.91
C TYR A 59 -17.61 24.92 -26.16
N ALA A 60 -17.77 26.25 -26.23
CA ALA A 60 -16.93 27.19 -25.50
C ALA A 60 -17.20 27.15 -23.99
N THR A 61 -18.43 26.81 -23.58
CA THR A 61 -18.78 26.58 -22.18
C THR A 61 -18.07 25.35 -21.63
N ILE A 62 -17.98 24.27 -22.43
CA ILE A 62 -17.33 23.02 -22.04
C ILE A 62 -15.80 23.14 -22.05
N CYS A 63 -15.24 23.80 -23.06
CA CYS A 63 -13.79 23.88 -23.27
C CYS A 63 -13.14 25.14 -22.65
N GLY A 64 -13.95 26.05 -22.12
CA GLY A 64 -13.54 27.37 -21.68
C GLY A 64 -13.31 28.36 -22.84
N PRO A 65 -13.20 29.66 -22.54
CA PRO A 65 -12.87 30.66 -23.53
C PRO A 65 -11.48 30.39 -24.15
N GLY A 66 -11.32 30.75 -25.42
CA GLY A 66 -10.01 30.73 -26.08
C GLY A 66 -9.36 29.34 -26.17
N ASN A 67 -10.14 28.33 -26.57
CA ASN A 67 -9.62 26.98 -26.84
C ASN A 67 -9.00 26.83 -28.24
N THR A 68 -9.20 27.80 -29.14
CA THR A 68 -8.68 27.80 -30.51
C THR A 68 -7.27 28.41 -30.59
N ALA A 69 -6.50 28.05 -31.60
CA ALA A 69 -5.19 28.64 -31.85
C ALA A 69 -5.24 30.14 -32.17
N SER A 70 -6.34 30.61 -32.74
CA SER A 70 -6.56 32.03 -33.04
C SER A 70 -6.68 32.90 -31.79
N SER A 71 -7.04 32.32 -30.65
CA SER A 71 -7.17 33.05 -29.38
C SER A 71 -5.85 33.49 -28.76
N GLY A 72 -4.72 33.02 -29.29
CA GLY A 72 -3.38 33.39 -28.80
C GLY A 72 -2.96 32.69 -27.50
N TRP A 73 -3.84 31.92 -26.86
CA TRP A 73 -3.45 31.16 -25.67
C TRP A 73 -2.52 29.99 -26.01
N THR A 74 -1.69 29.60 -25.05
CA THR A 74 -0.78 28.44 -25.18
C THR A 74 -1.45 27.16 -24.67
N VAL A 75 -1.16 26.04 -25.34
CA VAL A 75 -1.59 24.67 -25.00
C VAL A 75 -1.16 24.26 -23.59
N PHE A 76 -1.91 23.35 -22.96
CA PHE A 76 -1.48 22.68 -21.74
C PHE A 76 -0.47 21.57 -22.01
N CYS A 77 0.48 21.38 -21.09
CA CYS A 77 1.55 20.41 -21.25
C CYS A 77 1.02 19.00 -21.34
N SER A 78 -0.06 18.65 -20.63
CA SER A 78 -0.69 17.32 -20.75
C SER A 78 -1.14 16.98 -22.18
N THR A 79 -1.45 17.98 -23.01
CA THR A 79 -1.89 17.77 -24.41
C THR A 79 -0.73 17.37 -25.32
N VAL A 80 0.45 17.95 -25.13
CA VAL A 80 1.63 17.71 -25.98
C VAL A 80 2.67 16.78 -25.33
N ASN A 81 2.54 16.52 -24.04
CA ASN A 81 3.45 15.72 -23.23
C ASN A 81 2.81 14.39 -22.79
N LYS A 82 2.08 13.71 -23.69
CA LYS A 82 1.50 12.37 -23.45
C LYS A 82 0.63 12.27 -22.19
N GLY A 83 -0.16 13.29 -21.88
CA GLY A 83 -0.98 13.37 -20.67
C GLY A 83 -0.25 13.81 -19.41
N VAL A 84 1.06 14.05 -19.48
CA VAL A 84 1.87 14.48 -18.35
C VAL A 84 1.76 15.99 -18.14
N ASN A 85 1.29 16.40 -16.97
CA ASN A 85 1.16 17.80 -16.58
C ASN A 85 2.46 18.31 -15.93
N THR A 86 3.53 18.32 -16.70
CA THR A 86 4.84 18.92 -16.34
C THR A 86 5.52 19.49 -17.58
N CYS A 87 6.52 20.35 -17.39
CA CYS A 87 7.34 20.84 -18.49
C CYS A 87 7.98 19.66 -19.25
N PRO A 88 7.75 19.54 -20.57
CA PRO A 88 8.34 18.48 -21.37
C PRO A 88 9.88 18.61 -21.44
N PRO A 89 10.59 17.51 -21.78
CA PRO A 89 12.03 17.56 -22.02
C PRO A 89 12.41 18.69 -22.98
N GLY A 90 13.52 19.38 -22.69
CA GLY A 90 13.95 20.54 -23.47
C GLY A 90 13.10 21.79 -23.22
N SER A 91 12.38 21.87 -22.11
CA SER A 91 11.70 23.09 -21.64
C SER A 91 11.85 23.25 -20.13
N PHE A 92 11.56 24.44 -19.61
CA PHE A 92 11.66 24.75 -18.19
C PHE A 92 10.60 25.78 -17.77
N ALA A 93 10.20 25.75 -16.50
CA ALA A 93 9.29 26.76 -15.95
C ALA A 93 9.97 28.14 -15.97
N ALA A 94 9.38 29.13 -16.65
CA ALA A 94 10.00 30.45 -16.82
C ALA A 94 9.17 31.61 -16.28
N GLY A 95 7.84 31.50 -16.30
CA GLY A 95 6.90 32.49 -15.78
C GLY A 95 5.64 31.83 -15.26
N TRP A 96 4.88 32.53 -14.42
CA TRP A 96 3.62 32.01 -13.88
C TRP A 96 2.67 33.09 -13.38
N TRP A 97 1.38 32.76 -13.37
CA TRP A 97 0.34 33.59 -12.74
C TRP A 97 -0.68 32.70 -12.03
N LYS A 98 -1.52 33.30 -11.19
CA LYS A 98 -2.64 32.64 -10.52
C LYS A 98 -3.99 33.07 -11.10
N ALA A 99 -4.99 32.20 -10.97
CA ALA A 99 -6.39 32.51 -11.26
C ALA A 99 -7.27 32.00 -10.11
N ALA A 100 -8.16 32.84 -9.62
CA ALA A 100 -9.11 32.50 -8.55
C ALA A 100 -10.25 31.60 -9.06
N ASP A 101 -11.00 31.01 -8.12
CA ASP A 101 -12.28 30.33 -8.37
C ASP A 101 -12.22 29.19 -9.38
N SER A 102 -11.08 28.48 -9.44
CA SER A 102 -10.86 27.40 -10.39
C SER A 102 -11.62 26.14 -9.99
N SER A 103 -12.52 25.68 -10.85
CA SER A 103 -13.20 24.38 -10.71
C SER A 103 -12.20 23.21 -10.66
N TRP A 104 -11.05 23.36 -11.32
CA TRP A 104 -9.96 22.38 -11.30
C TRP A 104 -9.25 22.30 -9.94
N CYS A 105 -9.37 23.33 -9.09
CA CYS A 105 -8.79 23.39 -7.74
C CYS A 105 -9.84 23.45 -6.64
N GLY A 106 -11.04 22.91 -6.90
CA GLY A 106 -12.12 22.90 -5.91
C GLY A 106 -12.60 24.29 -5.49
N GLY A 107 -12.52 25.28 -6.38
CA GLY A 107 -12.84 26.68 -6.12
C GLY A 107 -11.67 27.50 -5.56
N GLY A 108 -10.50 26.89 -5.35
CA GLY A 108 -9.30 27.60 -4.92
C GLY A 108 -8.55 28.30 -6.07
N TYR A 109 -7.35 28.81 -5.74
CA TYR A 109 -6.44 29.32 -6.75
C TYR A 109 -5.84 28.17 -7.58
N ARG A 110 -5.85 28.33 -8.90
CA ARG A 110 -4.96 27.60 -9.80
C ARG A 110 -3.77 28.46 -10.17
N TYR A 111 -2.65 27.81 -10.41
CA TYR A 111 -1.39 28.39 -10.87
C TYR A 111 -1.12 27.85 -12.26
N ILE A 112 -0.89 28.76 -13.20
CA ILE A 112 -0.52 28.39 -14.57
C ILE A 112 0.92 28.79 -14.78
N VAL A 113 1.73 27.81 -15.16
CA VAL A 113 3.18 27.93 -15.30
C VAL A 113 3.53 27.77 -16.77
N ASP A 114 4.16 28.79 -17.35
CA ASP A 114 4.68 28.74 -18.69
C ASP A 114 5.97 27.91 -18.70
N CYS A 115 5.95 26.80 -19.45
CA CYS A 115 7.12 26.01 -19.76
C CYS A 115 7.72 26.53 -21.06
N ASN A 116 8.76 27.35 -20.97
CA ASN A 116 9.45 27.88 -22.14
C ASN A 116 10.44 26.83 -22.68
N ALA A 117 10.52 26.74 -24.00
CA ALA A 117 11.49 25.90 -24.68
C ALA A 117 12.92 26.33 -24.32
N SER A 118 13.85 25.37 -24.23
CA SER A 118 15.27 25.66 -24.12
C SER A 118 15.83 26.06 -25.47
N CYS A 119 16.77 27.02 -25.47
CA CYS A 119 17.54 27.39 -26.65
C CYS A 119 18.61 26.32 -26.90
N SER A 120 18.30 25.32 -27.71
CA SER A 120 19.10 24.09 -27.84
C SER A 120 19.90 24.00 -29.14
N LYS A 121 19.58 24.79 -30.17
CA LYS A 121 20.20 24.68 -31.50
C LYS A 121 21.19 25.81 -31.80
N CYS A 122 21.23 26.85 -30.97
CA CYS A 122 22.15 27.97 -31.10
C CYS A 122 22.79 28.28 -29.76
N THR A 123 24.09 28.60 -29.78
CA THR A 123 24.89 28.93 -28.59
C THR A 123 25.03 30.44 -28.37
N THR A 124 24.64 31.25 -29.36
CA THR A 124 24.65 32.73 -29.33
C THR A 124 23.35 33.28 -29.94
N GLY A 125 22.99 34.52 -29.58
CA GLY A 125 21.77 35.19 -30.08
C GLY A 125 20.61 35.15 -29.10
N CYS A 126 20.69 35.99 -28.07
CA CYS A 126 19.59 36.25 -27.14
C CYS A 126 19.23 37.73 -27.16
N SER A 127 18.04 38.05 -27.62
CA SER A 127 17.49 39.42 -27.62
C SER A 127 16.27 39.44 -26.73
N ASP A 128 16.21 40.39 -25.79
CA ASP A 128 15.10 40.53 -24.83
C ASP A 128 14.79 39.24 -24.04
N GLY A 129 15.84 38.47 -23.72
CA GLY A 129 15.72 37.20 -23.00
C GLY A 129 15.15 36.05 -23.84
N MET A 130 14.97 36.23 -25.14
CA MET A 130 14.52 35.22 -26.10
C MET A 130 15.59 34.87 -27.13
N CYS A 131 15.75 33.58 -27.41
CA CYS A 131 16.51 33.16 -28.58
C CYS A 131 15.64 33.16 -29.83
N ASP A 132 16.30 33.19 -30.98
CA ASP A 132 15.66 33.07 -32.28
C ASP A 132 14.79 31.80 -32.35
N SER A 133 13.62 31.91 -32.96
CA SER A 133 12.66 30.80 -33.12
C SER A 133 13.25 29.56 -33.79
N ARG A 134 14.28 29.69 -34.65
CA ARG A 134 14.99 28.54 -35.22
C ARG A 134 15.86 27.80 -34.19
N CYS A 135 16.17 28.44 -33.08
CA CYS A 135 17.12 27.99 -32.06
C CYS A 135 16.47 27.20 -30.93
N TRP A 136 15.16 27.32 -30.72
CA TRP A 136 14.47 26.66 -29.61
C TRP A 136 14.08 25.20 -29.92
N SER A 137 13.81 24.42 -28.87
CA SER A 137 13.65 22.97 -28.90
C SER A 137 12.35 22.44 -29.54
N CYS A 138 11.46 23.31 -30.02
CA CYS A 138 10.17 22.94 -30.61
C CYS A 138 9.77 23.85 -31.80
N SER A 139 8.61 23.62 -32.43
CA SER A 139 8.13 24.38 -33.59
C SER A 139 6.72 24.93 -33.36
N CYS A 140 6.43 26.11 -33.93
CA CYS A 140 5.11 26.74 -33.81
C CYS A 140 4.03 25.86 -34.47
N GLY A 141 2.95 25.61 -33.73
CA GLY A 141 1.80 24.84 -34.17
C GLY A 141 0.59 25.01 -33.26
N THR A 142 -0.33 24.05 -33.32
CA THR A 142 -1.57 24.05 -32.53
C THR A 142 -1.74 22.72 -31.81
N GLY A 143 -2.41 22.75 -30.65
CA GLY A 143 -2.77 21.53 -29.92
C GLY A 143 -3.78 20.67 -30.68
N SER A 144 -4.10 19.50 -30.12
CA SER A 144 -4.91 18.49 -30.80
C SER A 144 -6.32 18.97 -31.10
N SER A 145 -6.72 18.93 -32.37
CA SER A 145 -8.09 19.21 -32.83
C SER A 145 -9.12 18.22 -32.27
N ALA A 146 -8.68 17.06 -31.78
CA ALA A 146 -9.54 16.05 -31.15
C ALA A 146 -9.91 16.40 -29.70
N THR A 147 -9.41 17.52 -29.15
CA THR A 147 -9.59 17.88 -27.73
C THR A 147 -10.03 19.34 -27.56
N CYS A 148 -10.40 19.72 -26.33
CA CYS A 148 -10.68 21.11 -25.94
C CYS A 148 -9.44 22.02 -25.88
N ASP A 149 -8.26 21.56 -26.30
CA ASP A 149 -7.01 22.31 -26.15
C ASP A 149 -6.30 22.50 -27.50
N GLN A 150 -6.97 23.18 -28.43
CA GLN A 150 -6.46 23.52 -29.77
C GLN A 150 -5.62 24.82 -29.77
N ARG A 151 -5.10 25.20 -28.61
CA ARG A 151 -4.32 26.42 -28.37
C ARG A 151 -2.94 26.35 -29.02
N ARG A 152 -2.21 27.46 -29.07
CA ARG A 152 -0.89 27.54 -29.71
C ARG A 152 0.16 26.72 -28.97
N VAL A 153 1.08 26.12 -29.71
CA VAL A 153 2.25 25.40 -29.19
C VAL A 153 3.49 26.11 -29.72
N CYS A 154 4.42 26.53 -28.88
CA CYS A 154 5.70 27.13 -29.30
C CYS A 154 5.60 28.33 -30.26
N CYS A 155 4.49 29.06 -30.26
CA CYS A 155 4.32 30.24 -31.11
C CYS A 155 4.47 31.55 -30.34
N ASN A 156 4.19 31.52 -29.03
CA ASN A 156 4.20 32.71 -28.20
C ASN A 156 5.59 32.86 -27.57
N ALA A 157 6.30 33.95 -27.88
CA ALA A 157 7.63 34.23 -27.38
C ALA A 157 7.59 35.36 -26.35
N PHE A 158 7.41 35.02 -25.08
CA PHE A 158 7.50 35.96 -23.97
C PHE A 158 7.93 35.24 -22.69
N ARG A 159 8.49 35.98 -21.74
CA ARG A 159 8.90 35.47 -20.42
C ARG A 159 8.75 36.55 -19.37
N TYR A 160 8.07 36.22 -18.27
CA TYR A 160 7.85 37.13 -17.15
C TYR A 160 8.98 37.12 -16.10
N GLY A 161 9.96 36.22 -16.22
CA GLY A 161 11.15 36.23 -15.36
C GLY A 161 10.90 35.87 -13.90
N GLN A 162 9.85 35.08 -13.62
CA GLN A 162 9.51 34.68 -12.24
C GLN A 162 10.04 33.31 -11.85
N CYS A 163 10.49 32.50 -12.82
CA CYS A 163 11.09 31.19 -12.58
C CYS A 163 12.42 31.04 -13.32
N ASN A 164 13.32 30.27 -12.72
CA ASN A 164 14.65 29.92 -13.24
C ASN A 164 15.40 31.16 -13.80
N THR A 165 15.42 32.24 -13.04
CA THR A 165 15.95 33.56 -13.46
C THR A 165 17.42 33.54 -13.85
N HIS A 166 18.18 32.54 -13.36
CA HIS A 166 19.56 32.28 -13.75
C HIS A 166 19.70 31.88 -15.23
N VAL A 167 18.67 31.28 -15.84
CA VAL A 167 18.64 31.03 -17.29
C VAL A 167 18.38 32.36 -17.96
N LYS A 168 19.35 32.92 -18.69
CA LYS A 168 19.22 34.25 -19.33
C LYS A 168 18.40 34.22 -20.61
N CYS A 169 18.42 33.11 -21.34
CA CYS A 169 17.75 32.97 -22.62
C CYS A 169 16.73 31.83 -22.63
N SER A 170 15.52 32.13 -23.06
CA SER A 170 14.43 31.16 -23.26
C SER A 170 13.99 31.12 -24.72
N GLY A 171 13.37 30.02 -25.12
CA GLY A 171 12.56 29.98 -26.33
C GLY A 171 11.09 30.32 -26.04
N GLY A 172 10.24 30.08 -27.04
CA GLY A 172 8.81 30.29 -26.95
C GLY A 172 8.15 29.38 -25.92
N VAL A 173 6.96 29.76 -25.46
CA VAL A 173 6.19 28.96 -24.52
C VAL A 173 5.80 27.66 -25.21
N HIS A 174 6.41 26.57 -24.75
CA HIS A 174 6.19 25.24 -25.28
C HIS A 174 4.78 24.76 -24.93
N CYS A 175 4.45 24.87 -23.65
CA CYS A 175 3.14 24.52 -23.12
C CYS A 175 2.99 25.12 -21.71
N ARG A 176 1.82 24.90 -21.10
CA ARG A 176 1.51 25.36 -19.75
C ARG A 176 1.20 24.21 -18.80
N VAL A 177 1.82 24.24 -17.62
CA VAL A 177 1.44 23.36 -16.51
C VAL A 177 0.37 24.05 -15.68
N VAL A 178 -0.58 23.27 -15.19
CA VAL A 178 -1.58 23.73 -14.21
C VAL A 178 -1.31 23.06 -12.88
N SER A 179 -1.38 23.80 -11.78
CA SER A 179 -1.21 23.25 -10.43
C SER A 179 -2.12 24.00 -9.46
N CYS A 180 -2.62 23.35 -8.42
CA CYS A 180 -3.27 24.03 -7.30
C CYS A 180 -2.25 24.36 -6.20
N VAL A 181 -1.00 23.94 -6.40
CA VAL A 181 0.14 24.27 -5.55
C VAL A 181 0.93 25.41 -6.21
N PRO A 182 1.32 26.45 -5.46
CA PRO A 182 2.13 27.53 -6.01
C PRO A 182 3.48 27.02 -6.55
N PRO A 183 3.93 27.51 -7.72
CA PRO A 183 5.12 26.98 -8.39
C PRO A 183 6.42 27.17 -7.61
N TYR A 184 6.52 28.19 -6.76
CA TYR A 184 7.67 28.38 -5.86
C TYR A 184 7.82 27.28 -4.81
N LYS A 185 6.86 26.36 -4.67
CA LYS A 185 6.98 25.17 -3.81
C LYS A 185 7.59 23.95 -4.52
N PHE A 186 7.62 23.92 -5.86
CA PHE A 186 8.10 22.74 -6.62
C PHE A 186 9.06 23.08 -7.77
N ALA A 187 9.21 24.35 -8.11
CA ALA A 187 10.15 24.86 -9.10
C ALA A 187 10.91 26.06 -8.51
N ASN A 188 12.07 26.38 -9.09
CA ASN A 188 12.84 27.56 -8.69
C ASN A 188 12.15 28.83 -9.19
N CYS A 189 11.17 29.30 -8.43
CA CYS A 189 10.36 30.46 -8.75
C CYS A 189 10.31 31.44 -7.58
N THR A 190 10.19 32.72 -7.89
CA THR A 190 9.90 33.78 -6.93
C THR A 190 8.45 33.70 -6.45
N THR A 191 8.17 34.33 -5.31
CA THR A 191 6.81 34.49 -4.76
C THR A 191 6.02 35.65 -5.41
N ALA A 192 6.66 36.43 -6.29
CA ALA A 192 6.00 37.49 -7.03
C ALA A 192 4.93 36.88 -7.94
N SER A 193 3.67 37.31 -7.75
CA SER A 193 2.50 36.69 -8.38
C SER A 193 1.79 37.67 -9.31
N LEU A 194 1.63 37.28 -10.57
CA LEU A 194 0.68 37.89 -11.51
C LEU A 194 -0.67 37.18 -11.40
N SER A 195 -1.76 37.83 -11.83
CA SER A 195 -3.10 37.25 -11.79
C SER A 195 -3.85 37.46 -13.11
N ASP A 196 -4.53 36.42 -13.60
CA ASP A 196 -5.44 36.50 -14.75
C ASP A 196 -6.61 35.53 -14.58
N ASN A 197 -7.70 36.02 -13.98
CA ASN A 197 -8.88 35.21 -13.66
C ASN A 197 -9.66 34.72 -14.89
N ARG A 198 -9.36 35.20 -16.10
CA ARG A 198 -9.95 34.64 -17.33
C ARG A 198 -9.49 33.21 -17.59
N THR A 199 -8.36 32.84 -17.00
CA THR A 199 -7.76 31.51 -17.14
C THR A 199 -8.19 30.52 -16.05
N SER A 200 -9.07 30.94 -15.14
CA SER A 200 -9.66 30.12 -14.05
C SER A 200 -10.21 28.78 -14.57
N GLU A 201 -10.83 28.82 -15.75
CA GLU A 201 -11.56 27.68 -16.30
C GLU A 201 -10.95 27.11 -17.59
N HIS A 202 -9.77 27.59 -18.01
CA HIS A 202 -9.07 27.01 -19.15
C HIS A 202 -8.59 25.59 -18.81
N SER A 203 -9.06 24.58 -19.53
CA SER A 203 -8.68 23.19 -19.26
C SER A 203 -8.36 22.42 -20.54
N ALA A 204 -7.75 21.24 -20.37
CA ALA A 204 -7.62 20.23 -21.41
C ALA A 204 -8.24 18.91 -20.92
N PRO A 205 -8.82 18.08 -21.80
CA PRO A 205 -9.40 16.79 -21.39
C PRO A 205 -8.36 15.81 -20.83
N SER A 206 -7.09 16.02 -21.14
CA SER A 206 -5.96 15.23 -20.64
C SER A 206 -5.52 15.62 -19.22
N LEU A 207 -5.97 16.77 -18.71
CA LEU A 207 -5.76 17.13 -17.31
C LEU A 207 -6.68 16.26 -16.42
N PRO A 208 -6.17 15.79 -15.27
CA PRO A 208 -7.02 15.11 -14.28
C PRO A 208 -8.20 16.01 -13.92
N ARG A 209 -9.42 15.47 -13.81
CA ARG A 209 -10.55 16.24 -13.26
C ARG A 209 -10.39 16.38 -11.75
N TRP A 210 -11.08 17.34 -11.12
CA TRP A 210 -11.10 17.50 -9.67
C TRP A 210 -11.90 16.40 -8.94
N GLU A 211 -11.43 15.16 -9.09
CA GLU A 211 -11.97 13.94 -8.49
C GLU A 211 -11.07 13.49 -7.32
N ALA A 212 -11.46 12.40 -6.64
CA ALA A 212 -10.77 11.89 -5.45
C ALA A 212 -9.24 11.74 -5.62
N ILE A 213 -8.76 11.26 -6.77
CA ILE A 213 -7.31 11.13 -7.03
C ILE A 213 -6.63 12.50 -7.05
N THR A 214 -7.19 13.47 -7.76
CA THR A 214 -6.63 14.82 -7.90
C THR A 214 -6.72 15.58 -6.58
N GLN A 215 -7.84 15.45 -5.86
CA GLN A 215 -8.02 16.02 -4.51
C GLN A 215 -6.96 15.46 -3.55
N LYS A 216 -6.71 14.14 -3.60
CA LYS A 216 -5.65 13.51 -2.82
C LYS A 216 -4.26 14.03 -3.18
N TYR A 217 -3.94 14.04 -4.47
CA TYR A 217 -2.66 14.56 -4.97
C TYR A 217 -2.44 16.02 -4.56
N HIS A 218 -3.49 16.84 -4.61
CA HIS A 218 -3.46 18.22 -4.12
C HIS A 218 -3.21 18.31 -2.62
N ALA A 219 -3.96 17.56 -1.81
CA ALA A 219 -3.80 17.54 -0.36
C ALA A 219 -2.38 17.10 0.07
N MET A 220 -1.71 16.30 -0.76
CA MET A 220 -0.33 15.87 -0.55
C MET A 220 0.72 16.91 -0.99
N GLY A 221 0.31 18.00 -1.66
CA GLY A 221 1.22 19.04 -2.17
C GLY A 221 1.65 18.84 -3.63
N GLU A 222 0.92 18.06 -4.42
CA GLU A 222 1.15 17.82 -5.85
C GLU A 222 2.62 17.52 -6.21
N GLN A 223 3.25 18.29 -7.10
CA GLN A 223 4.62 18.09 -7.56
C GLN A 223 5.64 18.31 -6.43
N ALA A 224 5.27 19.05 -5.37
CA ALA A 224 6.10 19.21 -4.18
C ALA A 224 6.10 17.95 -3.29
N SER A 225 5.06 17.11 -3.39
CA SER A 225 4.96 15.85 -2.65
C SER A 225 6.05 14.85 -3.06
N TYR A 226 6.11 13.71 -2.35
CA TYR A 226 6.98 12.60 -2.76
C TYR A 226 6.55 11.97 -4.08
N LEU A 227 5.29 12.13 -4.51
CA LEU A 227 4.79 11.56 -5.76
C LEU A 227 5.40 12.25 -6.98
N LYS A 228 5.77 13.54 -6.86
CA LYS A 228 6.26 14.36 -7.98
C LYS A 228 5.27 14.37 -9.15
N ALA A 229 5.72 14.68 -10.36
CA ALA A 229 4.82 14.83 -11.51
C ALA A 229 4.09 13.53 -11.87
N SER A 230 2.87 13.68 -12.43
CA SER A 230 2.15 12.55 -13.03
C SER A 230 2.93 11.97 -14.21
N LYS A 231 2.74 10.69 -14.50
CA LYS A 231 3.29 9.99 -15.68
C LYS A 231 2.25 9.83 -16.79
N GLY A 232 1.02 10.29 -16.58
CA GLY A 232 -0.05 10.21 -17.55
C GLY A 232 -1.42 10.55 -16.94
N PRO A 233 -2.50 10.34 -17.70
CA PRO A 233 -3.86 10.58 -17.24
C PRO A 233 -4.34 9.49 -16.27
N VAL A 234 -5.57 9.64 -15.77
CA VAL A 234 -6.27 8.60 -15.02
C VAL A 234 -6.48 7.37 -15.91
N SER A 235 -6.11 6.20 -15.38
CA SER A 235 -6.25 4.91 -16.01
C SER A 235 -7.18 4.01 -15.20
N TYR A 236 -7.83 3.04 -15.86
CA TYR A 236 -8.62 2.01 -15.21
C TYR A 236 -7.74 0.81 -14.87
N VAL A 237 -7.98 0.19 -13.72
CA VAL A 237 -7.28 -1.05 -13.32
C VAL A 237 -7.68 -2.23 -14.21
N GLY A 238 -8.88 -2.20 -14.78
CA GLY A 238 -9.40 -3.20 -15.72
C GLY A 238 -10.27 -4.30 -15.07
N ASP A 239 -10.59 -4.17 -13.79
CA ASP A 239 -11.49 -5.05 -13.03
C ASP A 239 -12.88 -4.42 -12.78
N GLY A 240 -13.13 -3.22 -13.30
CA GLY A 240 -14.36 -2.46 -13.08
C GLY A 240 -14.49 -1.81 -11.70
N LEU A 241 -13.50 -1.97 -10.81
CA LEU A 241 -13.56 -1.50 -9.42
C LEU A 241 -12.69 -0.27 -9.17
N GLY A 242 -11.51 -0.22 -9.80
CA GLY A 242 -10.50 0.78 -9.47
C GLY A 242 -10.02 1.63 -10.64
N ARG A 243 -9.56 2.82 -10.28
CA ARG A 243 -8.81 3.75 -11.14
C ARG A 243 -7.47 4.08 -10.52
N TYR A 244 -6.51 4.52 -11.31
CA TYR A 244 -5.22 4.97 -10.80
C TYR A 244 -4.57 6.05 -11.66
N VAL A 245 -3.67 6.81 -11.06
CA VAL A 245 -2.72 7.68 -11.78
C VAL A 245 -1.31 7.29 -11.33
N LEU A 246 -0.43 7.04 -12.29
CA LEU A 246 0.99 6.85 -12.02
C LEU A 246 1.66 8.21 -11.89
N PHE A 247 2.58 8.32 -10.94
CA PHE A 247 3.43 9.47 -10.70
C PHE A 247 4.90 9.02 -10.75
N GLN A 248 5.84 9.97 -10.79
CA GLN A 248 7.27 9.63 -10.81
C GLN A 248 7.68 8.87 -9.54
N GLY A 249 7.20 9.33 -8.37
CA GLY A 249 7.49 8.76 -7.06
C GLY A 249 6.42 7.82 -6.49
N GLY A 250 5.43 7.40 -7.29
CA GLY A 250 4.44 6.41 -6.84
C GLY A 250 3.18 6.32 -7.69
N VAL A 251 2.08 5.98 -7.04
CA VAL A 251 0.76 5.82 -7.66
C VAL A 251 -0.30 6.25 -6.65
N ILE A 252 -1.40 6.83 -7.13
CA ILE A 252 -2.62 6.95 -6.34
C ILE A 252 -3.65 6.01 -6.96
N TYR A 253 -4.17 5.08 -6.16
CA TYR A 253 -5.32 4.24 -6.52
C TYR A 253 -6.59 4.85 -5.95
N TYR A 254 -7.71 4.66 -6.64
CA TYR A 254 -9.04 5.01 -6.16
C TYR A 254 -9.97 3.82 -6.29
N THR A 255 -10.75 3.58 -5.24
CA THR A 255 -11.95 2.73 -5.25
C THR A 255 -13.07 3.44 -4.51
N SER A 256 -14.33 3.08 -4.78
CA SER A 256 -15.47 3.62 -4.03
C SER A 256 -15.42 3.28 -2.53
N LYS A 257 -14.82 2.14 -2.18
CA LYS A 257 -14.75 1.65 -0.80
C LYS A 257 -13.65 2.32 0.04
N TYR A 258 -12.48 2.56 -0.53
CA TYR A 258 -11.30 3.05 0.20
C TYR A 258 -10.93 4.51 -0.13
N GLY A 259 -11.62 5.12 -1.09
CA GLY A 259 -11.25 6.44 -1.58
C GLY A 259 -9.90 6.41 -2.30
N ALA A 260 -9.24 7.58 -2.36
CA ALA A 260 -7.95 7.74 -3.02
C ALA A 260 -6.79 7.51 -2.04
N VAL A 261 -5.98 6.48 -2.34
CA VAL A 261 -4.87 6.00 -1.51
C VAL A 261 -3.56 6.09 -2.28
N ALA A 262 -2.58 6.77 -1.69
CA ALA A 262 -1.26 6.94 -2.28
C ALA A 262 -0.31 5.83 -1.85
N VAL A 263 0.47 5.31 -2.80
CA VAL A 263 1.48 4.27 -2.61
C VAL A 263 2.79 4.76 -3.22
N THR A 264 3.89 4.70 -2.47
CA THR A 264 5.22 5.11 -2.95
C THR A 264 5.70 4.20 -4.08
N GLU A 265 6.64 4.68 -4.91
CA GLU A 265 7.19 3.88 -6.00
C GLU A 265 7.91 2.61 -5.49
N PHE A 266 8.57 2.71 -4.33
CA PHE A 266 9.21 1.57 -3.68
C PHE A 266 8.17 0.48 -3.35
N ILE A 267 7.09 0.85 -2.66
CA ILE A 267 6.04 -0.10 -2.30
C ILE A 267 5.29 -0.59 -3.54
N ARG A 268 5.05 0.27 -4.52
CA ARG A 268 4.39 -0.08 -5.78
C ARG A 268 5.14 -1.18 -6.53
N LYS A 269 6.48 -1.15 -6.54
CA LYS A 269 7.30 -2.20 -7.18
C LYS A 269 7.10 -3.55 -6.48
N ILE A 270 7.13 -3.60 -5.16
CA ILE A 270 6.86 -4.82 -4.38
C ILE A 270 5.41 -5.28 -4.59
N TYR A 271 4.46 -4.36 -4.50
CA TYR A 271 3.05 -4.65 -4.71
C TYR A 271 2.78 -5.26 -6.11
N ALA A 272 3.49 -4.80 -7.14
CA ALA A 272 3.40 -5.34 -8.49
C ALA A 272 3.91 -6.79 -8.60
N THR A 273 4.95 -7.20 -7.85
CA THR A 273 5.41 -8.60 -7.83
C THR A 273 4.39 -9.53 -7.17
N HIS A 274 3.46 -8.98 -6.37
CA HIS A 274 2.33 -9.69 -5.78
C HIS A 274 1.02 -9.53 -6.57
N GLY A 275 1.11 -9.09 -7.83
CA GLY A 275 -0.02 -8.98 -8.77
C GLY A 275 -0.79 -7.65 -8.72
N GLY A 276 -0.35 -6.69 -7.89
CA GLY A 276 -0.98 -5.39 -7.75
C GLY A 276 -2.45 -5.49 -7.29
N PRO A 277 -3.32 -4.54 -7.68
CA PRO A 277 -4.72 -4.50 -7.23
C PRO A 277 -5.54 -5.73 -7.63
N ARG A 278 -5.23 -6.32 -8.79
CA ARG A 278 -5.91 -7.53 -9.29
C ARG A 278 -5.33 -8.82 -8.70
N GLY A 279 -4.20 -8.74 -7.99
CA GLY A 279 -3.54 -9.91 -7.41
C GLY A 279 -4.36 -10.53 -6.28
N ALA A 280 -4.38 -11.86 -6.23
CA ALA A 280 -5.11 -12.61 -5.20
C ALA A 280 -4.56 -12.43 -3.77
N ARG A 281 -3.32 -11.92 -3.63
CA ARG A 281 -2.64 -11.82 -2.33
C ARG A 281 -3.03 -10.56 -1.54
N LEU A 282 -2.84 -9.38 -2.14
CA LEU A 282 -2.97 -8.11 -1.42
C LEU A 282 -4.30 -7.40 -1.68
N GLY A 283 -4.81 -7.41 -2.92
CA GLY A 283 -5.96 -6.56 -3.30
C GLY A 283 -5.62 -5.08 -3.26
N TYR A 284 -6.62 -4.19 -3.25
CA TYR A 284 -6.43 -2.73 -3.26
C TYR A 284 -5.76 -2.18 -2.00
N ALA A 285 -5.05 -1.06 -2.14
CA ALA A 285 -4.54 -0.30 -0.99
C ALA A 285 -5.72 0.32 -0.22
N THR A 286 -5.69 0.23 1.11
CA THR A 286 -6.84 0.60 1.96
C THR A 286 -6.63 1.88 2.76
N ALA A 287 -5.37 2.27 2.96
CA ALA A 287 -4.97 3.51 3.63
C ALA A 287 -3.59 3.91 3.11
N ASP A 288 -3.21 5.17 3.24
CA ASP A 288 -1.84 5.60 2.96
C ASP A 288 -0.85 4.93 3.93
N ILE A 289 0.43 4.96 3.58
CA ILE A 289 1.50 4.52 4.46
C ILE A 289 1.43 5.22 5.83
N VAL A 290 1.49 4.43 6.90
CA VAL A 290 1.57 4.90 8.29
C VAL A 290 2.99 4.69 8.78
N TYR A 291 3.62 5.73 9.31
CA TYR A 291 4.91 5.63 9.99
C TYR A 291 4.69 5.50 11.49
N THR A 292 5.44 4.59 12.12
CA THR A 292 5.33 4.27 13.55
C THR A 292 6.45 4.93 14.36
N ALA A 293 6.25 5.05 15.68
CA ALA A 293 7.19 5.73 16.58
C ALA A 293 8.58 5.04 16.63
N ASP A 294 8.64 3.74 16.40
CA ASP A 294 9.86 2.94 16.34
C ASP A 294 10.57 3.00 14.97
N LYS A 295 10.25 4.01 14.16
CA LYS A 295 10.79 4.23 12.81
C LYS A 295 10.43 3.12 11.82
N GLY A 296 9.40 2.33 12.12
CA GLY A 296 8.78 1.43 11.17
C GLY A 296 7.71 2.10 10.33
N TRP A 297 7.14 1.32 9.41
CA TRP A 297 6.04 1.77 8.58
C TRP A 297 5.18 0.60 8.09
N LEU A 298 3.92 0.91 7.79
CA LEU A 298 2.91 -0.04 7.36
C LEU A 298 2.09 0.55 6.22
N GLN A 299 2.06 -0.13 5.08
CA GLN A 299 1.08 0.09 4.02
C GLN A 299 0.08 -1.06 4.04
N THR A 300 -1.20 -0.75 4.30
CA THR A 300 -2.25 -1.76 4.34
C THR A 300 -2.98 -1.92 3.00
N PHE A 301 -3.35 -3.16 2.73
CA PHE A 301 -4.14 -3.59 1.58
C PHE A 301 -5.35 -4.40 2.09
N GLU A 302 -6.27 -4.75 1.20
CA GLU A 302 -7.49 -5.48 1.56
C GLU A 302 -7.21 -6.79 2.29
N ARG A 303 -6.21 -7.54 1.79
CA ARG A 303 -5.90 -8.91 2.21
C ARG A 303 -4.46 -9.07 2.69
N GLY A 304 -3.79 -7.96 2.97
CA GLY A 304 -2.43 -7.99 3.48
C GLY A 304 -1.85 -6.63 3.80
N ALA A 305 -0.56 -6.63 4.07
CA ALA A 305 0.23 -5.44 4.31
C ALA A 305 1.65 -5.61 3.78
N ILE A 306 2.27 -4.49 3.43
CA ILE A 306 3.70 -4.38 3.18
C ILE A 306 4.26 -3.49 4.29
N THR A 307 5.29 -3.94 4.99
CA THR A 307 5.74 -3.30 6.22
C THR A 307 7.23 -3.50 6.46
N ASP A 308 7.83 -2.59 7.20
CA ASP A 308 9.22 -2.68 7.64
C ASP A 308 9.44 -1.92 8.95
N SER A 309 10.59 -2.12 9.58
CA SER A 309 11.08 -1.47 10.80
C SER A 309 12.59 -1.25 10.72
N ALA A 310 13.15 -0.48 11.65
CA ALA A 310 14.59 -0.28 11.74
C ALA A 310 15.40 -1.58 12.01
N SER A 311 14.73 -2.67 12.40
CA SER A 311 15.35 -3.96 12.75
C SER A 311 14.96 -5.11 11.83
N THR A 312 14.19 -4.82 10.78
CA THR A 312 13.71 -5.82 9.81
C THR A 312 14.09 -5.40 8.39
N THR A 313 13.66 -6.20 7.42
CA THR A 313 13.64 -5.80 6.01
C THR A 313 12.19 -5.80 5.53
N THR A 314 11.90 -5.13 4.42
CA THR A 314 10.54 -4.98 3.95
C THR A 314 9.90 -6.33 3.66
N GLN A 315 8.85 -6.66 4.41
CA GLN A 315 8.13 -7.92 4.30
C GLN A 315 6.69 -7.70 3.84
N VAL A 316 6.14 -8.78 3.26
CA VAL A 316 4.74 -8.85 2.84
C VAL A 316 4.03 -9.90 3.68
N VAL A 317 2.93 -9.51 4.33
CA VAL A 317 2.07 -10.39 5.11
C VAL A 317 0.71 -10.41 4.43
N TRP A 318 0.18 -11.59 4.09
CA TRP A 318 -1.07 -11.73 3.34
C TRP A 318 -1.83 -13.01 3.73
N GLY A 319 -3.08 -13.13 3.26
CA GLY A 319 -3.92 -14.31 3.50
C GLY A 319 -4.19 -14.56 4.98
N THR A 320 -4.24 -15.83 5.40
CA THR A 320 -4.51 -16.21 6.80
C THR A 320 -3.50 -15.61 7.77
N ARG A 321 -2.23 -15.47 7.37
CA ARG A 321 -1.18 -14.85 8.20
C ARG A 321 -1.46 -13.38 8.46
N TRP A 322 -1.97 -12.66 7.46
CA TRP A 322 -2.44 -11.29 7.65
C TRP A 322 -3.63 -11.21 8.60
N THR A 323 -4.62 -12.09 8.42
CA THR A 323 -5.79 -12.15 9.31
C THR A 323 -5.38 -12.34 10.78
N ILE A 324 -4.47 -13.29 11.03
CA ILE A 324 -3.97 -13.60 12.37
C ILE A 324 -3.11 -12.45 12.91
N TRP A 325 -2.15 -11.94 12.14
CA TRP A 325 -1.30 -10.83 12.59
C TRP A 325 -2.12 -9.57 12.89
N LYS A 326 -3.13 -9.28 12.06
CA LYS A 326 -4.08 -8.18 12.29
C LYS A 326 -4.88 -8.36 13.58
N ALA A 327 -5.40 -9.54 13.83
CA ALA A 327 -6.15 -9.84 15.06
C ALA A 327 -5.28 -9.75 16.32
N ASN A 328 -3.97 -9.97 16.19
CA ASN A 328 -2.99 -9.93 17.28
C ASN A 328 -2.33 -8.54 17.47
N GLY A 329 -2.91 -7.47 16.90
CA GLY A 329 -2.43 -6.09 17.10
C GLY A 329 -1.32 -5.64 16.13
N ARG A 330 -1.02 -6.42 15.09
CA ARG A 330 0.01 -6.15 14.07
C ARG A 330 1.39 -5.82 14.70
N GLU A 331 2.03 -4.76 14.23
CA GLU A 331 3.35 -4.30 14.67
C GLU A 331 3.40 -3.89 16.15
N GLY A 332 2.30 -3.37 16.68
CA GLY A 332 2.16 -3.07 18.11
C GLY A 332 1.80 -4.29 18.97
N GLY A 333 1.61 -5.44 18.35
CA GLY A 333 1.13 -6.67 18.95
C GLY A 333 2.19 -7.58 19.57
N ILE A 334 1.74 -8.77 20.00
CA ILE A 334 2.59 -9.79 20.62
C ILE A 334 3.68 -10.35 19.69
N LEU A 335 3.51 -10.20 18.37
CA LEU A 335 4.45 -10.69 17.36
C LEU A 335 5.48 -9.63 16.93
N GLY A 336 5.13 -8.34 16.97
CA GLY A 336 5.92 -7.28 16.35
C GLY A 336 5.89 -7.34 14.82
N TYR A 337 6.95 -6.82 14.18
CA TYR A 337 7.10 -6.84 12.73
C TYR A 337 7.49 -8.21 12.18
N PRO A 338 7.05 -8.57 10.96
CA PRO A 338 7.58 -9.72 10.23
C PRO A 338 9.07 -9.55 9.94
N THR A 339 9.85 -10.61 10.12
CA THR A 339 11.30 -10.64 9.85
C THR A 339 11.63 -11.40 8.57
N THR A 340 10.73 -12.25 8.10
CA THR A 340 10.88 -13.03 6.85
C THR A 340 9.61 -13.02 6.01
N ALA A 341 9.77 -13.37 4.74
CA ALA A 341 8.66 -13.84 3.93
C ALA A 341 8.21 -15.22 4.44
N PRO A 342 6.99 -15.69 4.08
CA PRO A 342 6.62 -17.09 4.32
C PRO A 342 7.62 -18.03 3.64
N THR A 343 8.21 -18.94 4.40
CA THR A 343 9.17 -19.95 3.96
C THR A 343 8.59 -21.35 4.14
N VAL A 344 9.04 -22.30 3.31
CA VAL A 344 8.73 -23.73 3.51
C VAL A 344 9.56 -24.26 4.68
N GLY A 345 8.87 -24.77 5.70
CA GLY A 345 9.43 -25.41 6.88
C GLY A 345 9.57 -26.93 6.71
N ALA A 346 9.77 -27.64 7.81
CA ALA A 346 9.75 -29.10 7.85
C ALA A 346 8.40 -29.67 7.38
N GLN A 347 8.38 -30.87 6.81
CA GLN A 347 7.15 -31.58 6.43
C GLN A 347 6.19 -30.73 5.58
N ASP A 348 6.73 -29.94 4.65
CA ASP A 348 5.98 -29.05 3.76
C ASP A 348 5.08 -28.02 4.47
N GLY A 349 5.37 -27.72 5.74
CA GLY A 349 4.69 -26.65 6.44
C GLY A 349 5.14 -25.27 6.00
N THR A 350 4.40 -24.25 6.39
CA THR A 350 4.72 -22.86 6.08
C THR A 350 5.00 -22.09 7.37
N LEU A 351 6.11 -21.36 7.38
CA LEU A 351 6.58 -20.58 8.52
C LEU A 351 6.78 -19.14 8.08
N GLN A 352 6.20 -18.17 8.82
CA GLN A 352 6.60 -16.77 8.70
C GLN A 352 7.07 -16.27 10.07
N LEU A 353 8.29 -15.76 10.11
CA LEU A 353 8.89 -15.28 11.34
C LEU A 353 8.56 -13.80 11.57
N PHE A 354 8.44 -13.47 12.85
CA PHE A 354 8.23 -12.14 13.38
C PHE A 354 9.26 -11.87 14.48
N GLN A 355 9.44 -10.61 14.87
CA GLN A 355 10.42 -10.20 15.88
C GLN A 355 10.30 -10.98 17.19
N LYS A 356 9.06 -11.27 17.62
CA LYS A 356 8.74 -11.88 18.92
C LYS A 356 7.98 -13.20 18.80
N GLY A 357 7.96 -13.79 17.59
CA GLY A 357 7.18 -14.99 17.35
C GLY A 357 7.21 -15.52 15.93
N ALA A 358 6.29 -16.42 15.64
CA ALA A 358 6.05 -16.98 14.33
C ALA A 358 4.56 -17.22 14.10
N ILE A 359 4.14 -17.12 12.84
CA ILE A 359 2.86 -17.66 12.37
C ILE A 359 3.16 -18.86 11.47
N VAL A 360 2.68 -20.02 11.87
CA VAL A 360 3.14 -21.31 11.33
C VAL A 360 1.98 -22.30 11.14
N ASP A 361 2.04 -23.10 10.09
CA ASP A 361 1.15 -24.25 9.84
C ASP A 361 1.93 -25.39 9.17
N SER A 362 1.32 -26.57 9.18
CA SER A 362 1.72 -27.74 8.39
C SER A 362 0.48 -28.38 7.77
N PRO A 363 0.63 -29.33 6.82
CA PRO A 363 -0.51 -30.05 6.26
C PRO A 363 -1.37 -30.79 7.30
N SER A 364 -0.84 -31.04 8.51
CA SER A 364 -1.53 -31.71 9.61
C SER A 364 -1.99 -30.78 10.73
N THR A 365 -1.78 -29.46 10.61
CA THR A 365 -2.14 -28.48 11.65
C THR A 365 -2.87 -27.27 11.06
N THR A 366 -3.61 -26.56 11.90
CA THR A 366 -4.16 -25.25 11.53
C THR A 366 -3.09 -24.16 11.69
N THR A 367 -3.27 -22.98 11.08
CA THR A 367 -2.33 -21.87 11.26
C THR A 367 -2.35 -21.35 12.69
N GLN A 368 -1.21 -21.47 13.37
CA GLN A 368 -1.03 -21.10 14.77
C GLN A 368 -0.03 -19.96 14.96
N VAL A 369 -0.20 -19.28 16.08
CA VAL A 369 0.76 -18.29 16.60
C VAL A 369 1.60 -18.95 17.68
N VAL A 370 2.92 -18.80 17.59
CA VAL A 370 3.86 -19.10 18.67
C VAL A 370 4.58 -17.81 18.99
N ALA A 371 4.39 -17.25 20.19
CA ALA A 371 4.90 -15.93 20.54
C ALA A 371 5.53 -15.89 21.95
N GLY A 372 6.27 -14.82 22.25
CA GLY A 372 6.84 -14.59 23.58
C GLY A 372 7.80 -15.71 24.01
N SER A 373 7.75 -16.09 25.29
CA SER A 373 8.64 -17.13 25.83
C SER A 373 8.39 -18.52 25.22
N SER A 374 7.17 -18.83 24.76
CA SER A 374 6.89 -20.05 23.98
C SER A 374 7.75 -20.08 22.72
N TYR A 375 7.78 -18.97 21.98
CA TYR A 375 8.59 -18.86 20.77
C TYR A 375 10.09 -18.94 21.05
N TRP A 376 10.58 -18.27 22.09
CA TRP A 376 12.01 -18.33 22.42
C TRP A 376 12.45 -19.75 22.77
N LYS A 377 11.67 -20.49 23.57
CA LYS A 377 11.95 -21.90 23.88
C LYS A 377 11.87 -22.79 22.64
N TRP A 378 10.82 -22.64 21.83
CA TRP A 378 10.68 -23.39 20.58
C TRP A 378 11.83 -23.10 19.59
N SER A 379 12.29 -21.84 19.54
CA SER A 379 13.41 -21.41 18.71
C SER A 379 14.74 -22.02 19.14
N LEU A 380 15.01 -22.11 20.45
CA LEU A 380 16.18 -22.81 20.98
C LEU A 380 16.18 -24.31 20.64
N LEU A 381 14.99 -24.88 20.46
CA LEU A 381 14.80 -26.27 20.07
C LEU A 381 14.72 -26.48 18.55
N SER A 382 15.19 -25.54 17.74
CA SER A 382 15.17 -25.63 16.26
C SER A 382 13.77 -25.64 15.63
N ARG A 383 12.76 -25.10 16.33
CA ARG A 383 11.39 -24.85 15.85
C ARG A 383 10.72 -26.10 15.25
N ASP A 384 10.20 -25.98 14.04
CA ASP A 384 9.48 -26.99 13.27
C ASP A 384 10.36 -28.19 12.88
N ARG A 385 11.69 -28.01 12.87
CA ARG A 385 12.68 -29.08 12.69
C ARG A 385 13.14 -29.70 14.02
N GLY A 386 12.61 -29.18 15.11
CA GLY A 386 12.90 -29.60 16.47
C GLY A 386 12.12 -30.82 16.93
N PRO A 387 12.39 -31.30 18.16
CA PRO A 387 11.74 -32.47 18.72
C PRO A 387 10.23 -32.28 18.95
N LEU A 388 9.74 -31.04 19.01
CA LEU A 388 8.32 -30.76 19.23
C LEU A 388 7.49 -30.73 17.94
N GLY A 389 8.11 -30.43 16.79
CA GLY A 389 7.40 -30.20 15.52
C GLY A 389 6.55 -28.94 15.52
N TYR A 390 5.39 -29.00 14.86
CA TYR A 390 4.46 -27.88 14.71
C TYR A 390 3.50 -27.74 15.90
N PRO A 391 3.06 -26.52 16.25
CA PRO A 391 1.98 -26.31 17.20
C PRO A 391 0.67 -26.89 16.68
N THR A 392 -0.09 -27.57 17.54
CA THR A 392 -1.39 -28.17 17.19
C THR A 392 -2.58 -27.30 17.59
N GLY A 393 -2.34 -26.26 18.39
CA GLY A 393 -3.36 -25.32 18.84
C GLY A 393 -2.77 -24.02 19.38
N PRO A 394 -3.65 -23.05 19.72
CA PRO A 394 -3.22 -21.80 20.31
C PRO A 394 -2.67 -22.03 21.73
N GLN A 395 -1.92 -21.05 22.23
CA GLN A 395 -1.56 -21.03 23.64
C GLN A 395 -2.81 -20.92 24.51
N GLN A 396 -2.90 -21.77 25.53
CA GLN A 396 -3.99 -21.83 26.49
C GLN A 396 -3.53 -21.24 27.81
N THR A 397 -4.26 -20.24 28.31
CA THR A 397 -4.04 -19.70 29.66
C THR A 397 -4.58 -20.67 30.71
N LEU A 398 -3.81 -20.86 31.77
CA LEU A 398 -4.11 -21.68 32.94
C LEU A 398 -4.05 -20.78 34.19
N PRO A 399 -4.62 -21.17 35.34
CA PRO A 399 -4.66 -20.32 36.54
C PRO A 399 -3.28 -19.77 36.96
N ASP A 400 -2.25 -20.62 36.92
CA ASP A 400 -0.88 -20.27 37.38
C ASP A 400 0.15 -20.27 36.24
N GLY A 401 -0.31 -20.18 34.98
CA GLY A 401 0.59 -20.28 33.84
C GLY A 401 -0.11 -20.40 32.49
N TRP A 402 0.54 -21.07 31.56
CA TRP A 402 -0.02 -21.35 30.24
C TRP A 402 0.63 -22.58 29.62
N ILE A 403 -0.06 -23.19 28.67
CA ILE A 403 0.46 -24.31 27.89
C ILE A 403 0.18 -24.10 26.40
N GLN A 404 1.10 -24.50 25.54
CA GLN A 404 0.89 -24.59 24.11
C GLN A 404 1.26 -25.99 23.64
N LEU A 405 0.34 -26.62 22.92
CA LEU A 405 0.50 -27.99 22.45
C LEU A 405 1.19 -28.02 21.08
N PHE A 406 2.06 -29.02 20.91
CA PHE A 406 2.80 -29.30 19.70
C PHE A 406 2.58 -30.77 19.29
N GLN A 407 2.92 -31.12 18.06
CA GLN A 407 2.75 -32.49 17.53
C GLN A 407 3.38 -33.54 18.45
N ASN A 408 4.58 -33.23 18.96
CA ASN A 408 5.40 -34.17 19.73
C ASN A 408 5.69 -33.64 21.15
N GLY A 409 4.72 -32.99 21.78
CA GLY A 409 4.84 -32.55 23.18
C GLY A 409 4.11 -31.25 23.47
N ALA A 410 4.60 -30.51 24.46
CA ALA A 410 4.09 -29.20 24.80
C ALA A 410 5.20 -28.24 25.24
N ILE A 411 4.93 -26.94 25.18
CA ILE A 411 5.68 -25.92 25.90
C ILE A 411 4.75 -25.33 26.95
N CYS A 412 5.23 -25.21 28.18
CA CYS A 412 4.46 -24.73 29.30
C CYS A 412 5.23 -23.61 30.01
N GLY A 413 4.58 -22.48 30.27
CA GLY A 413 5.08 -21.45 31.17
C GLY A 413 4.41 -21.56 32.51
N GLY A 414 5.14 -22.05 33.51
CA GLY A 414 4.69 -22.07 34.91
C GLY A 414 5.17 -20.84 35.69
N PRO A 415 4.99 -20.82 37.03
CA PRO A 415 5.37 -19.67 37.86
C PRO A 415 6.89 -19.45 37.96
N VAL A 416 7.70 -20.43 37.54
CA VAL A 416 9.17 -20.36 37.64
C VAL A 416 9.81 -20.14 36.26
N THR A 417 9.52 -21.02 35.30
CA THR A 417 10.18 -21.02 33.99
C THR A 417 9.22 -21.46 32.88
N THR A 418 9.60 -21.14 31.64
CA THR A 418 9.01 -21.71 30.43
C THR A 418 9.85 -22.90 29.99
N GLU A 419 9.25 -24.08 29.95
CA GLU A 419 9.95 -25.32 29.54
C GLU A 419 9.16 -26.15 28.54
N ALA A 420 9.91 -26.86 27.70
CA ALA A 420 9.37 -27.85 26.79
C ALA A 420 9.28 -29.20 27.47
N VAL A 421 8.20 -29.94 27.22
CA VAL A 421 8.01 -31.33 27.62
C VAL A 421 7.87 -32.15 26.33
N PRO A 422 8.96 -32.74 25.80
CA PRO A 422 8.95 -33.51 24.55
C PRO A 422 8.24 -34.85 24.70
N ALA A 423 7.87 -35.48 23.57
CA ALA A 423 7.01 -36.67 23.50
C ALA A 423 7.32 -37.79 24.52
N PRO A 424 8.59 -38.20 24.75
CA PRO A 424 8.87 -39.25 25.73
C PRO A 424 8.40 -38.87 27.13
N MET A 425 8.60 -37.62 27.54
CA MET A 425 8.21 -37.10 28.86
C MET A 425 6.74 -36.65 28.90
N TYR A 426 6.20 -36.24 27.76
CA TYR A 426 4.87 -35.66 27.67
C TYR A 426 3.78 -36.67 28.00
N ALA A 427 3.83 -37.89 27.45
CA ALA A 427 2.80 -38.89 27.72
C ALA A 427 2.70 -39.25 29.23
N PRO A 428 3.80 -39.61 29.94
CA PRO A 428 3.76 -39.83 31.39
C PRO A 428 3.33 -38.60 32.19
N TRP A 429 3.65 -37.38 31.73
CA TRP A 429 3.19 -36.15 32.37
C TRP A 429 1.68 -35.92 32.19
N VAL A 430 1.14 -36.24 31.00
CA VAL A 430 -0.31 -36.23 30.75
C VAL A 430 -1.03 -37.21 31.67
N ASP A 431 -0.54 -38.45 31.73
CA ASP A 431 -1.09 -39.49 32.62
C ASP A 431 -1.01 -39.10 34.11
N ALA A 432 -0.07 -38.22 34.48
CA ALA A 432 0.07 -37.69 35.83
C ALA A 432 -0.90 -36.54 36.15
N GLY A 433 -1.71 -36.08 35.20
CA GLY A 433 -2.59 -34.91 35.33
C GLY A 433 -1.95 -33.57 34.92
N ARG A 434 -0.83 -33.60 34.19
CA ARG A 434 -0.04 -32.43 33.76
C ARG A 434 0.28 -31.45 34.90
N GLU A 435 0.15 -30.15 34.66
CA GLU A 435 0.45 -29.09 35.62
C GLU A 435 -0.46 -29.09 36.85
N SER A 436 -1.69 -29.59 36.71
CA SER A 436 -2.64 -29.77 37.81
C SER A 436 -2.36 -31.05 38.62
N GLY A 437 -1.51 -31.92 38.09
CA GLY A 437 -1.23 -33.26 38.59
C GLY A 437 -0.18 -33.35 39.70
N VAL A 438 0.21 -34.59 40.01
CA VAL A 438 1.19 -34.87 41.08
C VAL A 438 2.58 -34.30 40.82
N LEU A 439 2.95 -34.08 39.55
CA LEU A 439 4.24 -33.52 39.16
C LEU A 439 4.26 -31.98 39.13
N GLY A 440 3.16 -31.35 38.71
CA GLY A 440 3.12 -29.90 38.51
C GLY A 440 3.79 -29.44 37.22
N TYR A 441 4.16 -28.16 37.16
CA TYR A 441 4.86 -27.57 36.01
C TYR A 441 6.31 -28.07 35.90
N PRO A 442 6.88 -28.17 34.68
CA PRO A 442 8.30 -28.45 34.49
C PRO A 442 9.15 -27.30 35.06
N THR A 443 10.26 -27.65 35.71
CA THR A 443 11.21 -26.69 36.31
C THR A 443 12.55 -26.64 35.57
N GLY A 444 12.78 -27.56 34.64
CA GLY A 444 13.95 -27.59 33.78
C GLY A 444 13.72 -28.37 32.48
N PRO A 445 14.68 -28.28 31.53
CA PRO A 445 14.57 -28.97 30.26
C PRO A 445 14.70 -30.49 30.45
N SER A 446 14.08 -31.25 29.54
CA SER A 446 14.43 -32.65 29.37
C SER A 446 15.88 -32.77 28.92
N HIS A 447 16.67 -33.59 29.61
CA HIS A 447 18.10 -33.76 29.35
C HIS A 447 18.48 -35.24 29.29
N THR A 448 19.49 -35.52 28.48
CA THR A 448 20.08 -36.85 28.36
C THR A 448 20.94 -37.13 29.58
N GLU A 449 20.81 -38.34 30.10
CA GLU A 449 21.63 -38.88 31.18
C GLU A 449 22.50 -40.03 30.64
N PRO A 450 23.61 -40.41 31.30
CA PRO A 450 24.52 -41.44 30.79
C PRO A 450 23.84 -42.77 30.45
N ARG A 451 22.79 -43.12 31.21
CA ARG A 451 22.03 -44.37 31.05
C ARG A 451 20.59 -44.12 30.63
N GLY A 452 20.19 -42.89 30.28
CA GLY A 452 18.78 -42.57 30.19
C GLY A 452 18.45 -41.13 29.85
N ARG A 453 17.31 -40.66 30.37
CA ARG A 453 16.85 -39.28 30.21
C ARG A 453 16.03 -38.88 31.44
N ALA A 454 16.12 -37.62 31.82
CA ALA A 454 15.34 -37.08 32.92
C ALA A 454 14.66 -35.75 32.57
N GLN A 455 13.63 -35.42 33.34
CA GLN A 455 13.04 -34.08 33.37
C GLN A 455 12.47 -33.79 34.77
N PHE A 456 12.71 -32.59 35.25
CA PHE A 456 12.30 -32.17 36.60
C PHE A 456 11.04 -31.30 36.56
N PHE A 457 10.21 -31.48 37.58
CA PHE A 457 8.94 -30.78 37.77
C PHE A 457 8.86 -30.25 39.21
N GLN A 458 7.88 -29.38 39.47
CA GLN A 458 7.73 -28.71 40.77
C GLN A 458 7.63 -29.67 41.97
N ARG A 459 6.96 -30.81 41.77
CA ARG A 459 6.60 -31.76 42.84
C ARG A 459 7.09 -33.18 42.56
N GLY A 460 7.88 -33.39 41.50
CA GLY A 460 8.37 -34.70 41.13
C GLY A 460 9.31 -34.67 39.93
N GLU A 461 9.71 -35.85 39.49
CA GLU A 461 10.64 -36.04 38.37
C GLU A 461 10.19 -37.19 37.47
N LEU A 462 10.53 -37.10 36.19
CA LEU A 462 10.41 -38.19 35.23
C LEU A 462 11.80 -38.70 34.86
N TRP A 463 11.99 -40.01 34.92
CA TRP A 463 13.27 -40.67 34.62
C TRP A 463 13.05 -41.90 33.74
N ALA A 464 13.80 -42.01 32.64
CA ALA A 464 13.77 -43.16 31.74
C ALA A 464 15.12 -43.87 31.71
N LEU A 465 15.11 -45.19 31.83
CA LEU A 465 16.29 -46.05 31.68
C LEU A 465 16.46 -46.48 30.22
N GLY A 466 17.44 -45.92 29.53
CA GLY A 466 17.68 -46.14 28.10
C GLY A 466 16.65 -45.45 27.19
N ALA A 467 16.86 -45.56 25.88
CA ALA A 467 16.03 -44.87 24.88
C ALA A 467 14.63 -45.49 24.66
N GLY A 468 14.43 -46.75 25.08
CA GLY A 468 13.19 -47.50 24.83
C GLY A 468 12.26 -47.66 26.04
N SER A 469 12.71 -47.29 27.25
CA SER A 469 11.87 -47.43 28.45
C SER A 469 10.96 -46.21 28.61
N PRO A 470 9.67 -46.41 28.97
CA PRO A 470 8.80 -45.30 29.32
C PRO A 470 9.35 -44.59 30.56
N PRO A 471 9.38 -43.24 30.59
CA PRO A 471 9.78 -42.53 31.80
C PRO A 471 8.85 -42.86 32.98
N ARG A 472 9.45 -43.04 34.15
CA ARG A 472 8.78 -43.31 35.41
C ARG A 472 8.73 -42.08 36.28
N ARG A 473 7.59 -41.89 36.95
CA ARG A 473 7.29 -40.79 37.86
C ARG A 473 7.86 -41.09 39.24
N VAL A 474 8.71 -40.21 39.74
CA VAL A 474 9.23 -40.25 41.11
C VAL A 474 8.81 -38.99 41.84
N HIS A 475 8.04 -39.11 42.92
CA HIS A 475 7.50 -37.93 43.65
C HIS A 475 7.34 -38.18 45.15
N GLY A 476 7.05 -37.10 45.90
CA GLY A 476 6.77 -37.16 47.34
C GLY A 476 7.92 -37.72 48.19
N ALA A 477 7.58 -38.42 49.28
CA ALA A 477 8.56 -38.95 50.22
C ALA A 477 9.55 -39.97 49.60
N VAL A 478 9.10 -40.72 48.59
CA VAL A 478 9.96 -41.62 47.80
C VAL A 478 11.04 -40.85 47.05
N LEU A 479 10.69 -39.72 46.41
CA LEU A 479 11.68 -38.87 45.73
C LEU A 479 12.69 -38.30 46.71
N THR A 480 12.23 -37.86 47.89
CA THR A 480 13.11 -37.33 48.95
C THR A 480 14.14 -38.38 49.39
N GLU A 481 13.69 -39.60 49.70
CA GLU A 481 14.58 -40.69 50.12
C GLU A 481 15.52 -41.13 48.99
N TRP A 482 15.00 -41.29 47.77
CA TRP A 482 15.83 -41.68 46.63
C TRP A 482 16.95 -40.66 46.37
N LYS A 483 16.65 -39.37 46.50
CA LYS A 483 17.67 -38.31 46.37
C LYS A 483 18.69 -38.31 47.50
N SER A 484 18.30 -38.57 48.75
CA SER A 484 19.27 -38.68 49.85
C SER A 484 20.23 -39.85 49.68
N GLN A 485 19.85 -40.87 48.91
CA GLN A 485 20.69 -42.02 48.57
C GLN A 485 21.49 -41.84 47.26
N GLY A 486 21.57 -40.62 46.73
CA GLY A 486 22.36 -40.31 45.52
C GLY A 486 21.59 -40.46 44.19
N GLY A 487 20.26 -40.62 44.23
CA GLY A 487 19.39 -40.61 43.06
C GLY A 487 19.76 -41.65 42.01
N ALA A 488 19.71 -41.27 40.73
CA ALA A 488 20.00 -42.16 39.60
C ALA A 488 21.45 -42.68 39.55
N THR A 489 22.36 -42.03 40.27
CA THR A 489 23.76 -42.46 40.44
C THR A 489 24.01 -43.26 41.71
N GLY A 490 23.01 -43.35 42.59
CA GLY A 490 23.07 -44.07 43.86
C GLY A 490 22.86 -45.58 43.72
N SER A 491 22.84 -46.27 44.86
CA SER A 491 22.69 -47.73 44.93
C SER A 491 21.35 -48.24 44.37
N TYR A 492 20.29 -47.44 44.44
CA TYR A 492 18.98 -47.78 43.87
C TYR A 492 18.94 -47.66 42.33
N GLY A 493 19.75 -46.78 41.73
CA GLY A 493 19.75 -46.56 40.28
C GLY A 493 18.45 -45.92 39.76
N TYR A 494 18.06 -46.27 38.53
CA TYR A 494 16.90 -45.68 37.85
C TYR A 494 15.59 -46.31 38.31
N PRO A 495 14.47 -45.57 38.31
CA PRO A 495 13.15 -46.13 38.59
C PRO A 495 12.69 -47.06 37.45
N VAL A 496 12.09 -48.19 37.82
CA VAL A 496 11.49 -49.16 36.88
C VAL A 496 9.96 -49.18 36.95
N THR A 497 9.37 -48.67 38.03
CA THR A 497 7.93 -48.43 38.19
C THR A 497 7.64 -46.97 38.54
N ASP A 498 6.40 -46.53 38.35
CA ASP A 498 5.96 -45.23 38.87
C ASP A 498 5.81 -45.27 40.39
N THR A 499 5.97 -44.11 41.02
CA THR A 499 5.57 -43.91 42.41
C THR A 499 4.05 -44.06 42.53
N THR A 500 3.60 -44.98 43.37
CA THR A 500 2.18 -45.23 43.65
C THR A 500 1.91 -45.21 45.14
N GLN A 501 0.63 -45.12 45.50
CA GLN A 501 0.19 -45.23 46.90
C GLN A 501 0.36 -46.68 47.38
N ALA A 502 0.97 -46.82 48.55
CA ALA A 502 1.01 -48.05 49.34
C ALA A 502 0.03 -47.95 50.54
N GLY A 503 -0.20 -49.07 51.22
CA GLY A 503 -1.05 -49.09 52.41
C GLY A 503 -0.57 -48.12 53.50
N GLY A 504 -1.51 -47.50 54.22
CA GLY A 504 -1.20 -46.59 55.32
C GLY A 504 -0.75 -45.18 54.90
N GLY A 505 -1.06 -44.75 53.67
CA GLY A 505 -0.74 -43.39 53.17
C GLY A 505 0.73 -43.21 52.75
N ARG A 506 1.49 -44.30 52.65
CA ARG A 506 2.89 -44.32 52.22
C ARG A 506 2.98 -44.32 50.70
N LEU A 507 4.10 -43.88 50.16
CA LEU A 507 4.40 -43.97 48.73
C LEU A 507 5.41 -45.08 48.47
N THR A 508 5.30 -45.77 47.34
CA THR A 508 6.23 -46.84 46.96
C THR A 508 6.67 -46.72 45.50
N CYS A 509 7.94 -47.02 45.22
CA CYS A 509 8.51 -47.09 43.88
C CYS A 509 9.64 -48.13 43.84
N THR A 510 9.71 -48.89 42.75
CA THR A 510 10.75 -49.87 42.50
C THR A 510 11.79 -49.28 41.54
N PHE A 511 13.05 -49.47 41.89
CA PHE A 511 14.24 -49.07 41.16
C PHE A 511 15.06 -50.31 40.79
N GLU A 512 16.07 -50.14 39.94
CA GLU A 512 16.98 -51.23 39.53
C GLU A 512 17.59 -51.98 40.73
N GLY A 513 17.98 -51.24 41.78
CA GLY A 513 18.67 -51.75 42.96
C GLY A 513 17.77 -52.04 44.17
N GLY A 514 16.44 -51.90 44.06
CA GLY A 514 15.52 -52.19 45.17
C GLY A 514 14.24 -51.36 45.15
N THR A 515 13.41 -51.53 46.18
CA THR A 515 12.16 -50.77 46.34
C THR A 515 12.27 -49.80 47.52
N ILE A 516 11.81 -48.57 47.33
CA ILE A 516 11.65 -47.58 48.41
C ILE A 516 10.17 -47.51 48.74
N THR A 517 9.82 -47.64 50.02
CA THR A 517 8.48 -47.32 50.54
C THR A 517 8.64 -46.32 51.66
N ALA A 518 8.14 -45.10 51.45
CA ALA A 518 8.29 -43.96 52.34
C ALA A 518 6.92 -43.53 52.86
#